data_AF-A0A0S8JGC0-F1
#
_entry.id   AF-A0A0S8JGC0-F1
#
_cell.length_a   1.000
_cell.length_b   1.000
_cell.length_c   1.000
_cell.angle_alpha   90.00
_cell.angle_beta   90.00
_cell.angle_gamma   90.00
#
_symmetry.space_group_name_H-M   'P 1'
#
loop_
_entity.id
_entity.type
_entity.pdbx_description
1 polymer ?
#
loop_
_entity_poly.entity_id
_entity_poly.type
_entity_poly.pdbx_seq_one_letter_code
_entity_poly.pdbx_strand_id
1 'polypeptide(L)'
;MKKLRTFFILIFIFSQIVTGDAQEIRYVRQQLDILCSPDSHGRGYYKRGDRITAEHLAAEYNEFDLRSYGEDYFQDYSFNINSLENVSVKINGNELLFGDDCMMKASSGSGRGKFKPVIINAELILKPEDLFTALDDAGKMPSF
;
A
#
# COMPACT_ATOMS: atom_id res chain seq x y z
N MET A 1 -24.72 40.67 38.78
CA MET A 1 -24.37 40.78 37.35
C MET A 1 -23.26 39.83 36.89
N LYS A 2 -22.10 39.75 37.58
CA LYS A 2 -20.99 38.87 37.17
C LYS A 2 -21.36 37.37 37.10
N LYS A 3 -22.06 36.83 38.11
CA LYS A 3 -22.52 35.43 38.13
C LYS A 3 -23.50 35.08 37.00
N LEU A 4 -24.39 36.02 36.65
CA LEU A 4 -25.35 35.84 35.55
C LEU A 4 -24.64 35.84 34.20
N ARG A 5 -23.64 36.70 34.00
CA ARG A 5 -22.80 36.71 32.80
C ARG A 5 -22.02 35.39 32.65
N THR A 6 -21.41 34.91 33.74
CA THR A 6 -20.70 33.61 33.74
C THR A 6 -21.63 32.45 33.40
N PHE A 7 -22.86 32.46 33.89
CA PHE A 7 -23.87 31.45 33.57
C PHE A 7 -24.20 31.39 32.08
N PHE A 8 -24.40 32.54 31.42
CA PHE A 8 -24.64 32.59 29.98
C PHE A 8 -23.44 32.13 29.15
N ILE A 9 -22.20 32.45 29.58
CA ILE A 9 -20.99 31.96 28.90
C ILE A 9 -20.87 30.43 29.01
N LEU A 10 -21.18 29.85 30.17
CA LEU A 10 -21.15 28.40 30.35
C LEU A 10 -22.23 27.69 29.52
N ILE A 11 -23.42 28.27 29.40
CA ILE A 11 -24.48 27.76 28.51
C ILE A 11 -24.04 27.81 27.04
N PHE A 12 -23.40 28.90 26.62
CA PHE A 12 -22.89 29.02 25.26
C PHE A 12 -21.79 27.99 24.96
N ILE A 13 -20.85 27.77 25.89
CA ILE A 13 -19.82 26.73 25.73
C ILE A 13 -20.46 25.33 25.70
N PHE A 14 -21.42 25.07 26.58
CA PHE A 14 -22.11 23.77 26.64
C PHE A 14 -22.92 23.50 25.36
N SER A 15 -23.54 24.52 24.76
CA SER A 15 -24.27 24.34 23.50
C SER A 15 -23.34 23.98 22.34
N GLN A 16 -22.10 24.47 22.31
CA GLN A 16 -21.13 24.10 21.27
C GLN A 16 -20.64 22.65 21.41
N ILE A 17 -20.56 22.11 22.63
CA ILE A 17 -20.12 20.72 22.89
C ILE A 17 -21.17 19.72 22.40
N VAL A 18 -22.46 20.04 22.54
CA VAL A 18 -23.56 19.14 22.15
C VAL A 18 -23.74 19.05 20.63
N THR A 19 -23.24 20.04 19.87
CA THR A 19 -23.40 20.10 18.40
C THR A 19 -22.11 19.83 17.63
N GLY A 20 -21.01 19.49 18.31
CA GLY A 20 -19.71 19.28 17.67
C GLY A 20 -19.56 17.88 17.09
N ASP A 21 -19.92 17.67 15.82
CA ASP A 21 -19.61 16.44 15.09
C ASP A 21 -18.13 16.45 14.65
N ALA A 22 -17.23 16.06 15.56
CA ALA A 22 -15.80 16.00 15.29
C ALA A 22 -15.38 14.78 14.43
N GLN A 23 -16.30 13.86 14.13
CA GLN A 23 -16.03 12.63 13.38
C GLN A 23 -17.07 12.47 12.25
N GLU A 24 -16.78 13.05 11.09
CA GLU A 24 -17.61 12.87 9.90
C GLU A 24 -17.26 11.52 9.24
N ILE A 25 -18.06 10.50 9.54
CA ILE A 25 -17.82 9.12 9.05
C ILE A 25 -18.03 8.97 7.54
N ARG A 26 -18.83 9.83 6.92
CA ARG A 26 -19.09 9.79 5.47
C ARG A 26 -17.85 10.22 4.70
N TYR A 27 -17.18 11.28 5.15
CA TYR A 27 -15.91 11.74 4.65
C TYR A 27 -14.87 10.63 4.78
N VAL A 28 -14.74 10.01 5.96
CA VAL A 28 -13.82 8.86 6.13
C VAL A 28 -14.10 7.75 5.12
N ARG A 29 -15.37 7.41 4.88
CA ARG A 29 -15.74 6.41 3.88
C ARG A 29 -15.42 6.85 2.45
N GLN A 30 -15.66 8.10 2.09
CA GLN A 30 -15.29 8.66 0.79
C GLN A 30 -13.77 8.59 0.57
N GLN A 31 -12.98 8.94 1.58
CA GLN A 31 -11.53 8.82 1.52
C GLN A 31 -11.10 7.35 1.37
N LEU A 32 -11.75 6.41 2.04
CA LEU A 32 -11.49 4.98 1.84
C LEU A 32 -11.86 4.52 0.43
N ASP A 33 -13.00 4.95 -0.11
CA ASP A 33 -13.43 4.60 -1.46
C ASP A 33 -12.42 5.07 -2.50
N ILE A 34 -11.85 6.27 -2.33
CA ILE A 34 -10.82 6.82 -3.21
C ILE A 34 -9.49 6.09 -3.00
N LEU A 35 -8.94 6.12 -1.78
CA LEU A 35 -7.58 5.64 -1.47
C LEU A 35 -7.42 4.12 -1.62
N CYS A 36 -8.51 3.36 -1.52
CA CYS A 36 -8.54 1.91 -1.74
C CYS A 36 -9.16 1.53 -3.10
N SER A 37 -9.46 2.50 -3.96
CA SER A 37 -9.94 2.22 -5.31
C SER A 37 -8.87 1.53 -6.16
N PRO A 38 -9.26 0.83 -7.23
CA PRO A 38 -8.34 0.35 -8.25
C PRO A 38 -7.46 1.46 -8.86
N ASP A 39 -7.95 2.69 -8.92
CA ASP A 39 -7.27 3.85 -9.52
C ASP A 39 -6.07 4.33 -8.69
N SER A 40 -6.11 4.12 -7.36
CA SER A 40 -4.96 4.38 -6.48
C SER A 40 -3.87 3.32 -6.54
N HIS A 41 -4.08 2.24 -7.31
CA HIS A 41 -3.08 1.18 -7.56
C HIS A 41 -2.36 0.66 -6.30
N GLY A 42 -3.07 0.60 -5.16
CA GLY A 42 -2.51 0.13 -3.89
C GLY A 42 -1.52 1.08 -3.21
N ARG A 43 -1.40 2.33 -3.68
CA ARG A 43 -0.61 3.43 -3.06
C ARG A 43 0.91 3.18 -3.03
N GLY A 44 1.40 2.28 -3.88
CA GLY A 44 2.82 2.02 -4.07
C GLY A 44 3.35 2.60 -5.38
N TYR A 45 4.65 2.39 -5.65
CA TYR A 45 5.30 2.86 -6.87
C TYR A 45 4.73 2.27 -8.18
N TYR A 46 4.01 1.14 -8.10
CA TYR A 46 3.39 0.51 -9.26
C TYR A 46 2.38 1.47 -9.91
N LYS A 47 2.52 1.69 -11.23
CA LYS A 47 1.71 2.65 -12.01
C LYS A 47 1.65 4.06 -11.40
N ARG A 48 2.63 4.44 -10.57
CA ARG A 48 2.66 5.71 -9.84
C ARG A 48 1.47 5.88 -8.87
N GLY A 49 0.97 4.80 -8.28
CA GLY A 49 -0.14 4.83 -7.34
C GLY A 49 0.14 5.66 -6.09
N ASP A 50 1.39 5.66 -5.63
CA ASP A 50 1.94 6.55 -4.61
C ASP A 50 1.74 8.03 -4.97
N ARG A 51 2.16 8.43 -6.17
CA ARG A 51 2.02 9.82 -6.65
C ARG A 51 0.57 10.23 -6.83
N ILE A 52 -0.26 9.39 -7.45
CA ILE A 52 -1.70 9.66 -7.61
C ILE A 52 -2.35 9.92 -6.25
N THR A 53 -1.99 9.10 -5.26
CA THR A 53 -2.50 9.23 -3.89
C THR A 53 -1.97 10.48 -3.19
N ALA A 54 -0.68 10.80 -3.36
CA ALA A 54 -0.10 12.01 -2.81
C ALA A 54 -0.75 13.28 -3.38
N GLU A 55 -1.03 13.30 -4.68
CA GLU A 55 -1.74 14.41 -5.35
C GLU A 55 -3.16 14.60 -4.78
N HIS A 56 -3.89 13.50 -4.54
CA HIS A 56 -5.20 13.55 -3.86
C HIS A 56 -5.11 14.13 -2.45
N LEU A 57 -4.17 13.64 -1.62
CA LEU A 57 -3.99 14.12 -0.25
C LEU A 57 -3.55 15.59 -0.19
N ALA A 58 -2.71 16.03 -1.12
CA ALA A 58 -2.32 17.43 -1.23
C ALA A 58 -3.51 18.35 -1.53
N ALA A 59 -4.46 17.89 -2.35
CA ALA A 59 -5.70 18.62 -2.63
C ALA A 59 -6.59 18.75 -1.38
N GLU A 60 -6.77 17.65 -0.64
CA GLU A 60 -7.52 17.66 0.64
C GLU A 60 -6.86 18.58 1.67
N TYR A 61 -5.53 18.55 1.79
CA TYR A 61 -4.81 19.45 2.70
C TYR A 61 -4.99 20.92 2.33
N ASN A 62 -5.00 21.21 1.03
CA ASN A 62 -5.30 22.55 0.55
C ASN A 62 -6.74 22.98 0.87
N GLU A 63 -7.71 22.09 0.70
CA GLU A 63 -9.12 22.35 1.05
C GLU A 63 -9.31 22.63 2.54
N PHE A 64 -8.50 22.01 3.40
CA PHE A 64 -8.51 22.24 4.85
C PHE A 64 -7.65 23.42 5.32
N ASP A 65 -7.09 24.22 4.40
CA ASP A 65 -6.21 25.35 4.70
C ASP A 65 -5.05 24.96 5.65
N LEU A 66 -4.51 23.75 5.49
CA LEU A 66 -3.38 23.29 6.30
C LEU A 66 -2.10 24.04 5.92
N ARG A 67 -1.18 24.14 6.88
CA ARG A 67 0.15 24.69 6.61
C ARG A 67 1.04 23.59 6.05
N SER A 68 1.74 23.90 4.96
CA SER A 68 2.86 23.08 4.48
C SER A 68 4.11 23.28 5.35
N TYR A 69 4.99 22.29 5.31
CA TYR A 69 6.34 22.40 5.90
C TYR A 69 7.36 23.00 4.93
N GLY A 70 7.06 23.01 3.63
CA GLY A 70 7.87 23.59 2.56
C GLY A 70 7.05 24.51 1.64
N GLU A 71 7.46 24.61 0.38
CA GLU A 71 6.74 25.40 -0.64
C GLU A 71 5.37 24.79 -0.99
N ASP A 72 5.26 23.46 -0.88
CA ASP A 72 4.04 22.70 -1.13
C ASP A 72 3.86 21.56 -0.10
N TYR A 73 2.88 20.68 -0.33
CA TYR A 73 2.58 19.54 0.54
C TYR A 73 3.43 18.30 0.26
N PHE A 74 4.39 18.36 -0.68
CA PHE A 74 5.15 17.20 -1.12
C PHE A 74 6.51 17.12 -0.43
N GLN A 75 7.01 15.90 -0.31
CA GLN A 75 8.38 15.62 0.11
C GLN A 75 8.98 14.60 -0.86
N ASP A 76 9.81 15.10 -1.77
CA ASP A 76 10.41 14.25 -2.79
C ASP A 76 11.54 13.38 -2.22
N TYR A 77 11.59 12.13 -2.68
CA TYR A 77 12.67 11.20 -2.42
C TYR A 77 12.84 10.24 -3.60
N SER A 78 13.99 9.56 -3.66
CA SER A 78 14.28 8.58 -4.71
C SER A 78 14.89 7.31 -4.13
N PHE A 79 14.57 6.19 -4.76
CA PHE A 79 15.07 4.87 -4.39
C PHE A 79 14.97 3.93 -5.61
N ASN A 80 15.77 2.87 -5.62
CA ASN A 80 15.70 1.87 -6.66
C ASN A 80 14.46 0.99 -6.45
N ILE A 81 13.69 0.79 -7.53
CA ILE A 81 12.55 -0.12 -7.55
C ILE A 81 12.87 -1.37 -8.36
N ASN A 82 12.27 -2.49 -7.99
CA ASN A 82 12.23 -3.66 -8.85
C ASN A 82 11.03 -3.54 -9.80
N SER A 83 11.29 -3.34 -11.09
CA SER A 83 10.24 -3.23 -12.12
C SER A 83 10.02 -4.59 -12.78
N LEU A 84 8.79 -5.09 -12.70
CA LEU A 84 8.37 -6.33 -13.35
C LEU A 84 7.67 -5.99 -14.67
N GLU A 85 8.39 -6.13 -15.78
CA GLU A 85 7.86 -5.75 -17.10
C GLU A 85 7.13 -6.91 -17.79
N ASN A 86 7.72 -8.11 -17.76
CA ASN A 86 7.20 -9.26 -18.50
C ASN A 86 7.17 -10.48 -17.57
N VAL A 87 5.99 -10.79 -17.03
CA VAL A 87 5.78 -11.93 -16.15
C VAL A 87 4.81 -12.91 -16.81
N SER A 88 5.25 -14.14 -17.03
CA SER A 88 4.37 -15.25 -17.42
C SER A 88 4.85 -16.50 -16.71
N VAL A 89 3.95 -17.09 -15.93
CA VAL A 89 4.18 -18.35 -15.20
C VAL A 89 3.09 -19.31 -15.62
N LYS A 90 3.48 -20.54 -15.97
CA LYS A 90 2.54 -21.60 -16.35
C LYS A 90 2.82 -22.85 -15.54
N ILE A 91 1.78 -23.44 -14.96
CA ILE A 91 1.84 -24.75 -14.30
C ILE A 91 0.98 -25.71 -15.10
N ASN A 92 1.57 -26.82 -15.55
CA ASN A 92 0.87 -27.84 -16.36
C ASN A 92 0.15 -27.27 -17.61
N GLY A 93 0.70 -26.20 -18.20
CA GLY A 93 0.12 -25.53 -19.37
C GLY A 93 -0.91 -24.44 -19.04
N ASN A 94 -1.39 -24.36 -17.80
CA ASN A 94 -2.30 -23.31 -17.35
C ASN A 94 -1.52 -22.06 -16.94
N GLU A 95 -1.91 -20.91 -17.48
CA GLU A 95 -1.31 -19.62 -17.14
C GLU A 95 -1.82 -19.13 -15.79
N LEU A 96 -0.90 -18.64 -14.96
CA LEU A 96 -1.19 -18.08 -13.65
C LEU A 96 -1.30 -16.56 -13.74
N LEU A 97 -2.30 -16.00 -13.07
CA LEU A 97 -2.45 -14.56 -12.92
C LEU A 97 -1.44 -14.03 -11.89
N PHE A 98 -0.61 -13.08 -12.29
CA PHE A 98 0.33 -12.43 -11.39
C PHE A 98 -0.42 -11.48 -10.45
N GLY A 99 -0.13 -11.55 -9.15
CA GLY A 99 -0.83 -10.82 -8.09
C GLY A 99 -1.95 -11.63 -7.42
N ASP A 100 -2.59 -12.54 -8.17
CA ASP A 100 -3.68 -13.39 -7.66
C ASP A 100 -3.18 -14.83 -7.38
N ASP A 101 -2.64 -15.49 -8.40
CA ASP A 101 -2.20 -16.89 -8.33
C ASP A 101 -0.71 -17.02 -7.97
N CYS A 102 0.09 -16.02 -8.33
CA CYS A 102 1.53 -16.01 -8.05
C CYS A 102 2.07 -14.61 -7.74
N MET A 103 3.13 -14.58 -6.92
CA MET A 103 3.81 -13.36 -6.49
C MET A 103 5.32 -13.56 -6.58
N MET A 104 6.05 -12.52 -6.98
CA MET A 104 7.51 -12.51 -6.92
C MET A 104 8.00 -11.71 -5.74
N LYS A 105 9.13 -12.13 -5.16
CA LYS A 105 9.81 -11.37 -4.13
C LYS A 105 10.49 -10.16 -4.77
N ALA A 106 10.50 -9.02 -4.09
CA ALA A 106 11.16 -7.80 -4.60
C ALA A 106 12.67 -7.97 -4.88
N SER A 107 13.32 -8.98 -4.29
CA SER A 107 14.72 -9.32 -4.55
C SER A 107 14.93 -10.28 -5.73
N SER A 108 13.87 -10.71 -6.42
CA SER A 108 13.98 -11.64 -7.56
C SER A 108 14.59 -10.93 -8.76
N GLY A 109 15.56 -11.58 -9.40
CA GLY A 109 16.10 -11.17 -10.69
C GLY A 109 15.24 -11.62 -11.86
N SER A 110 15.70 -11.35 -13.08
CA SER A 110 15.11 -11.91 -14.29
C SER A 110 15.25 -13.43 -14.34
N GLY A 111 14.53 -14.12 -15.22
CA GLY A 111 14.67 -15.56 -15.40
C GLY A 111 13.68 -16.11 -16.42
N ARG A 112 14.10 -17.13 -17.18
CA ARG A 112 13.23 -17.83 -18.14
C ARG A 112 13.61 -19.29 -18.21
N GLY A 113 12.67 -20.19 -17.97
CA GLY A 113 12.93 -21.62 -18.04
C GLY A 113 11.72 -22.47 -17.70
N LYS A 114 11.91 -23.79 -17.72
CA LYS A 114 10.97 -24.78 -17.18
C LYS A 114 11.60 -25.37 -15.93
N PHE A 115 10.86 -25.35 -14.84
CA PHE A 115 11.31 -25.82 -13.54
C PHE A 115 10.30 -26.81 -12.98
N LYS A 116 10.76 -27.71 -12.11
CA LYS A 116 9.89 -28.59 -11.34
C LYS A 116 9.42 -27.85 -10.08
N PRO A 117 8.11 -27.71 -9.84
CA PRO A 117 7.63 -27.05 -8.62
C PRO A 117 8.10 -27.79 -7.35
N VAL A 118 8.52 -27.03 -6.35
CA VAL A 118 8.89 -27.52 -5.02
C VAL A 118 7.87 -27.00 -4.02
N ILE A 119 7.27 -27.89 -3.23
CA ILE A 119 6.38 -27.51 -2.15
C ILE A 119 7.26 -27.15 -0.94
N ILE A 120 7.21 -25.89 -0.52
CA ILE A 120 7.92 -25.42 0.66
C ILE A 120 6.96 -25.45 1.85
N ASN A 121 7.35 -26.16 2.91
CA ASN A 121 6.62 -26.23 4.18
C ASN A 121 7.58 -25.97 5.36
N ALA A 122 7.03 -25.85 6.58
CA ALA A 122 7.84 -25.57 7.75
C ALA A 122 8.93 -26.61 8.02
N GLU A 123 8.66 -27.90 7.78
CA GLU A 123 9.65 -28.96 7.98
C GLU A 123 10.86 -28.79 7.04
N LEU A 124 10.62 -28.54 5.76
CA LEU A 124 11.67 -28.35 4.76
C LEU A 124 12.48 -27.08 5.04
N ILE A 125 11.82 -25.98 5.46
CA ILE A 125 12.51 -24.73 5.81
C ILE A 125 13.47 -24.94 7.00
N LEU A 126 13.09 -25.79 7.97
CA LEU A 126 13.93 -26.09 9.13
C LEU A 126 15.13 -26.98 8.81
N LYS A 127 15.21 -27.54 7.59
CA LYS A 127 16.32 -28.37 7.09
C LYS A 127 16.96 -27.71 5.86
N PRO A 128 17.84 -26.70 6.04
CA PRO A 128 18.36 -25.91 4.92
C PRO A 128 19.06 -26.73 3.84
N GLU A 129 19.80 -27.77 4.20
CA GLU A 129 20.49 -28.65 3.24
C GLU A 129 19.50 -29.37 2.32
N ASP A 130 18.42 -29.91 2.88
CA ASP A 130 17.34 -30.55 2.12
C ASP A 130 16.62 -29.55 1.23
N LEU A 131 16.38 -28.33 1.73
CA LEU A 131 15.76 -27.25 0.96
C LEU A 131 16.62 -26.88 -0.24
N PHE A 132 17.91 -26.62 -0.06
CA PHE A 132 18.79 -26.23 -1.17
C PHE A 132 18.93 -27.36 -2.18
N THR A 133 19.03 -28.61 -1.72
CA THR A 133 19.04 -29.79 -2.61
C THR A 133 17.77 -29.86 -3.45
N ALA A 134 16.59 -29.69 -2.83
CA ALA A 134 15.32 -29.71 -3.54
C ALA A 134 15.20 -28.58 -4.58
N LEU A 135 15.74 -27.40 -4.28
CA LEU A 135 15.77 -26.26 -5.21
C LEU A 135 16.74 -26.49 -6.38
N ASP A 136 17.91 -27.09 -6.14
CA ASP A 136 18.86 -27.43 -7.21
C ASP A 136 18.28 -28.49 -8.17
N ASP A 137 17.63 -29.51 -7.61
CA ASP A 137 16.95 -30.57 -8.37
C ASP A 137 15.74 -30.04 -9.18
N ALA A 138 15.14 -28.94 -8.72
CA ALA A 138 14.03 -28.29 -9.41
C ALA A 138 14.44 -27.64 -10.74
N GLY A 139 15.72 -27.36 -10.90
CA GLY A 139 16.32 -26.81 -12.09
C GLY A 139 17.23 -25.62 -11.78
N LYS A 140 18.34 -25.52 -12.52
CA LYS A 140 19.27 -24.40 -12.39
C LYS A 140 18.74 -23.17 -13.11
N MET A 141 18.92 -22.01 -12.49
CA MET A 141 18.71 -20.75 -13.19
C MET A 141 19.60 -20.71 -14.44
N PRO A 142 19.08 -20.26 -15.60
CA PRO A 142 19.92 -20.00 -16.75
C PRO A 142 21.01 -18.99 -16.35
N SER A 143 22.26 -19.29 -16.68
CA SER A 143 23.34 -18.30 -16.60
C SER A 143 23.02 -17.13 -17.52
N PHE A 144 23.05 -15.91 -16.97
CA PHE A 144 22.94 -14.66 -17.73
C PHE A 144 24.20 -14.39 -18.54
#